data_AF-A0A075G0M2-F1
#
_entry.id   AF-A0A075G0M2-F1
#
_cell.length_a   1.000
_cell.length_b   1.000
_cell.length_c   1.000
_cell.angle_alpha   90.00
_cell.angle_beta   90.00
_cell.angle_gamma   90.00
#
_symmetry.space_group_name_H-M   'P 1'
#
loop_
_entity.id
_entity.type
_entity.pdbx_description
1 polymer ?
#
loop_
_entity_poly.entity_id
_entity_poly.type
_entity_poly.pdbx_seq_one_letter_code
_entity_poly.pdbx_strand_id
1 'polypeptide(L)'
;MNFKKTYSKLCAPAKLYLKLAVASMIVTMVLNMGKPYEYSLGDFTAKLTFNNLYVAAVQALYVLGWTWILNKFCRWGWTPLSWFLVLLPFVLFFLGLGIFMLIMMIKYGPKPPQISSN
;
A
#
# COMPACT_ATOMS: atom_id res chain seq x y z
N MET A 1 -27.31 -3.61 8.21
CA MET A 1 -27.00 -2.36 7.45
C MET A 1 -26.94 -2.68 5.96
N ASN A 2 -27.53 -1.87 5.09
CA ASN A 2 -27.56 -2.13 3.65
C ASN A 2 -26.26 -1.61 2.99
N PHE A 3 -25.33 -2.52 2.68
CA PHE A 3 -23.99 -2.18 2.18
C PHE A 3 -24.02 -1.31 0.91
N LYS A 4 -24.90 -1.61 -0.05
CA LYS A 4 -25.08 -0.82 -1.28
C LYS A 4 -25.39 0.65 -0.96
N LYS A 5 -26.28 0.88 0.01
CA LYS A 5 -26.70 2.23 0.44
C LYS A 5 -25.59 2.99 1.16
N THR A 6 -24.73 2.29 1.91
CA THR A 6 -23.56 2.90 2.56
C THR A 6 -22.51 3.26 1.51
N TYR A 7 -22.18 2.32 0.62
CA TYR A 7 -21.18 2.48 -0.43
C TYR A 7 -21.51 3.63 -1.39
N SER A 8 -22.77 3.80 -1.79
CA SER A 8 -23.18 4.88 -2.68
C SER A 8 -22.99 6.28 -2.07
N LYS A 9 -23.05 6.40 -0.75
CA LYS A 9 -22.88 7.65 0.00
C LYS A 9 -21.42 8.05 0.25
N LEU A 10 -20.45 7.18 -0.06
CA LEU A 10 -19.04 7.53 0.08
C LEU A 10 -18.64 8.58 -0.96
N CYS A 11 -17.72 9.46 -0.57
CA CYS A 11 -17.06 10.36 -1.50
C CYS A 11 -16.25 9.61 -2.58
N ALA A 12 -16.01 10.24 -3.72
CA ALA A 12 -15.18 9.69 -4.80
C ALA A 12 -13.80 9.16 -4.35
N PRO A 13 -12.96 9.92 -3.60
CA PRO A 13 -11.67 9.42 -3.13
C PRO A 13 -11.79 8.21 -2.19
N ALA A 14 -12.77 8.21 -1.28
CA ALA A 14 -13.02 7.10 -0.37
C ALA A 14 -13.52 5.84 -1.10
N LYS A 15 -14.36 6.00 -2.13
CA LYS A 15 -14.81 4.89 -3.00
C LYS A 15 -13.64 4.26 -3.75
N LEU A 16 -12.79 5.09 -4.35
CA LEU A 16 -11.63 4.63 -5.10
C LEU A 16 -10.67 3.87 -4.19
N TYR A 17 -10.32 4.45 -3.04
CA TYR A 17 -9.48 3.79 -2.03
C TYR A 17 -10.06 2.43 -1.61
N LEU A 18 -11.34 2.38 -1.23
CA LEU A 18 -11.97 1.14 -0.76
C LEU A 18 -11.96 0.06 -1.84
N LYS A 19 -12.24 0.38 -3.11
CA LYS A 19 -12.17 -0.60 -4.21
C LYS A 19 -10.77 -1.18 -4.35
N LEU A 20 -9.74 -0.33 -4.40
CA LEU A 20 -8.36 -0.75 -4.59
C LEU A 20 -7.85 -1.57 -3.39
N ALA A 21 -8.17 -1.12 -2.18
CA ALA A 21 -7.74 -1.76 -0.95
C ALA A 21 -8.45 -3.12 -0.71
N VAL A 22 -9.72 -3.24 -1.09
CA VAL A 22 -10.43 -4.53 -1.04
C VAL A 22 -9.87 -5.49 -2.09
N ALA A 23 -9.60 -5.01 -3.31
CA ALA A 23 -8.99 -5.82 -4.36
C ALA A 23 -7.61 -6.35 -3.92
N SER A 24 -6.76 -5.49 -3.35
CA SER A 24 -5.45 -5.93 -2.85
C SER A 24 -5.58 -6.91 -1.69
N MET A 25 -6.50 -6.67 -0.74
CA MET A 25 -6.76 -7.59 0.37
C MET A 25 -7.18 -8.98 -0.11
N ILE A 26 -8.04 -9.07 -1.14
CA ILE A 26 -8.46 -10.35 -1.73
C ILE A 26 -7.26 -11.07 -2.33
N VAL A 27 -6.44 -10.37 -3.13
CA VAL A 27 -5.24 -10.96 -3.74
C VAL A 27 -4.31 -11.49 -2.66
N THR A 28 -4.04 -10.71 -1.62
CA THR A 28 -3.16 -11.13 -0.54
C THR A 28 -3.73 -12.29 0.27
N MET A 29 -5.04 -12.33 0.52
CA MET A 29 -5.67 -13.48 1.18
C MET A 29 -5.46 -14.74 0.35
N VAL A 30 -5.73 -14.71 -0.95
CA VAL A 30 -5.57 -15.86 -1.86
C VAL A 30 -4.12 -16.35 -1.87
N LEU A 31 -3.14 -15.45 -1.97
CA LEU A 31 -1.72 -15.80 -1.96
C LEU A 31 -1.24 -16.42 -0.65
N ASN A 32 -1.96 -16.19 0.45
CA ASN A 32 -1.62 -16.66 1.79
C ASN A 32 -2.55 -17.77 2.31
N MET A 33 -3.44 -18.31 1.46
CA MET A 33 -4.27 -19.45 1.82
C MET A 33 -3.40 -20.69 2.09
N GLY A 34 -3.68 -21.38 3.20
CA GLY A 34 -2.97 -22.62 3.57
C GLY A 34 -1.63 -22.43 4.27
N LYS A 35 -1.18 -21.19 4.51
CA LYS A 35 0.09 -20.87 5.18
C LYS A 35 -0.13 -20.14 6.52
N PRO A 36 -0.55 -20.83 7.59
CA PRO A 36 -1.03 -20.18 8.81
C PRO A 36 0.02 -19.32 9.52
N TYR A 37 1.31 -19.58 9.38
CA TYR A 37 2.39 -18.86 10.08
C TYR A 37 3.37 -18.17 9.14
N GLU A 38 2.95 -17.91 7.90
CA GLU A 38 3.73 -17.17 6.91
C GLU A 38 2.87 -16.12 6.23
N TYR A 39 3.52 -15.03 5.81
CA TYR A 39 2.90 -13.97 5.05
C TYR A 39 3.76 -13.59 3.86
N SER A 40 3.26 -13.87 2.66
CA SER A 40 3.88 -13.61 1.37
C SER A 40 3.21 -12.42 0.68
N LEU A 41 4.02 -11.53 0.12
CA LEU A 41 3.63 -10.41 -0.73
C LEU A 41 4.56 -10.37 -1.95
N GLY A 42 4.10 -10.89 -3.08
CA GLY A 42 4.96 -11.15 -4.23
C GLY A 42 6.07 -12.13 -3.85
N ASP A 43 7.32 -11.76 -4.15
CA ASP A 43 8.50 -12.58 -3.83
C ASP A 43 8.98 -12.43 -2.38
N PHE A 44 8.41 -11.49 -1.62
CA PHE A 44 8.76 -11.28 -0.22
C PHE A 44 7.94 -12.20 0.67
N THR A 45 8.60 -12.98 1.51
CA THR A 45 7.94 -13.83 2.50
C THR A 45 8.47 -13.53 3.90
N ALA A 46 7.56 -13.36 4.86
CA ALA A 46 7.86 -13.15 6.26
C ALA A 46 7.28 -14.29 7.10
N LYS A 47 8.09 -14.82 8.03
CA LYS A 47 7.62 -15.79 9.03
C LYS A 47 6.92 -15.06 10.16
N LEU A 48 5.76 -15.56 10.57
CA LEU A 48 4.94 -15.00 11.64
C LEU A 48 4.99 -15.92 12.86
N THR A 49 4.97 -15.32 14.05
CA THR A 49 4.79 -16.06 15.32
C THR A 49 3.32 -16.33 15.64
N PHE A 50 2.41 -15.69 14.90
CA PHE A 50 0.96 -15.77 15.06
C PHE A 50 0.28 -16.11 13.73
N ASN A 51 -1.01 -16.42 13.78
CA ASN A 51 -1.75 -16.83 12.59
C ASN A 51 -1.90 -15.68 11.58
N ASN A 52 -1.68 -15.94 10.29
CA ASN A 52 -1.83 -14.96 9.21
C ASN A 52 -3.24 -14.33 9.15
N LEU A 53 -4.26 -15.01 9.68
CA LEU A 53 -5.61 -14.50 9.82
C LEU A 53 -5.65 -13.22 10.68
N TYR A 54 -4.76 -13.10 11.65
CA TYR A 54 -4.60 -11.88 12.43
C TYR A 54 -4.12 -10.72 11.56
N VAL A 55 -3.15 -10.95 10.66
CA VAL A 55 -2.69 -9.93 9.69
C VAL A 55 -3.86 -9.50 8.81
N ALA A 56 -4.61 -10.46 8.29
CA ALA A 56 -5.79 -10.20 7.46
C ALA A 56 -6.86 -9.38 8.20
N ALA A 57 -7.12 -9.67 9.48
CA ALA A 57 -8.07 -8.94 10.30
C ALA A 57 -7.62 -7.49 10.56
N VAL A 58 -6.35 -7.29 10.93
CA VAL A 58 -5.77 -5.95 11.11
C VAL A 58 -5.83 -5.16 9.80
N GLN A 59 -5.53 -5.80 8.67
CA GLN A 59 -5.62 -5.17 7.36
C GLN A 59 -7.06 -4.75 7.03
N ALA A 60 -8.06 -5.58 7.31
CA ALA A 60 -9.46 -5.22 7.12
C ALA A 60 -9.87 -4.01 7.98
N LEU A 61 -9.45 -3.97 9.25
CA LEU A 61 -9.69 -2.84 10.15
C LEU A 61 -9.01 -1.56 9.65
N TYR A 62 -7.76 -1.67 9.17
CA TYR A 62 -7.03 -0.55 8.58
C TYR A 62 -7.76 0.02 7.35
N VAL A 63 -8.22 -0.84 6.43
CA VAL A 63 -8.95 -0.40 5.23
C VAL A 63 -10.25 0.30 5.60
N LEU A 64 -11.02 -0.24 6.55
CA LEU A 64 -12.26 0.38 7.01
C LEU A 64 -12.00 1.72 7.72
N GLY A 65 -11.02 1.76 8.61
CA GLY A 65 -10.63 2.97 9.35
C GLY A 65 -10.15 4.07 8.41
N TRP A 66 -9.29 3.76 7.46
CA TRP A 66 -8.78 4.73 6.49
C TRP A 66 -9.87 5.22 5.54
N THR A 67 -10.74 4.33 5.07
CA THR A 67 -11.92 4.72 4.26
C THR A 67 -12.81 5.69 5.02
N TRP A 68 -13.02 5.46 6.33
CA TRP A 68 -13.79 6.36 7.19
C TRP A 68 -13.12 7.73 7.33
N ILE A 69 -11.80 7.77 7.55
CA ILE A 69 -11.02 9.01 7.61
C ILE A 69 -11.16 9.81 6.32
N LEU A 70 -10.90 9.19 5.17
CA LEU A 70 -11.02 9.83 3.84
C LEU A 70 -12.43 10.37 3.58
N ASN A 71 -13.45 9.59 3.94
CA ASN A 71 -14.83 10.00 3.78
C ASN A 71 -15.19 11.18 4.69
N LYS A 72 -14.65 11.22 5.92
CA LYS A 72 -14.89 12.31 6.87
C LYS A 72 -14.24 13.61 6.43
N PHE A 73 -12.98 13.58 5.99
CA PHE A 73 -12.29 14.75 5.44
C PHE A 73 -13.01 15.32 4.21
N CYS A 74 -13.45 14.46 3.30
CA CYS A 74 -14.23 14.91 2.15
C CYS A 74 -15.54 15.59 2.58
N ARG A 75 -16.27 15.03 3.55
CA ARG A 75 -17.52 15.63 4.06
C ARG A 75 -17.33 16.95 4.79
N TRP A 76 -16.12 17.25 5.24
CA TRP A 76 -15.73 18.55 5.81
C TRP A 76 -15.36 19.59 4.75
N GLY A 77 -15.49 19.27 3.46
CA GLY A 77 -15.15 20.16 2.35
C GLY A 77 -13.69 20.04 1.91
N TRP A 78 -12.88 19.21 2.56
CA TRP A 78 -11.46 19.03 2.24
C TRP A 78 -11.25 17.96 1.15
N THR A 79 -11.98 18.14 0.04
CA THR A 79 -11.94 17.22 -1.11
C THR A 79 -10.54 17.13 -1.75
N PRO A 80 -9.82 18.25 -1.99
CA PRO A 80 -8.46 18.19 -2.54
C PRO A 80 -7.49 17.43 -1.62
N LEU A 81 -7.60 17.63 -0.30
CA LEU A 81 -6.76 16.93 0.67
C LEU A 81 -7.05 15.42 0.67
N SER A 82 -8.32 15.04 0.55
CA SER A 82 -8.70 13.62 0.48
C SER A 82 -8.11 12.92 -0.75
N TRP A 83 -8.04 13.62 -1.90
CA TRP A 83 -7.37 13.11 -3.10
C TRP A 83 -5.86 13.02 -2.92
N PHE A 84 -5.24 14.06 -2.34
CA PHE A 84 -3.82 14.04 -2.03
C PHE A 84 -3.46 12.86 -1.13
N LEU A 85 -4.27 12.57 -0.10
CA LEU A 85 -4.03 11.47 0.84
C LEU A 85 -4.14 10.08 0.17
N VAL A 86 -4.98 9.93 -0.85
CA VAL A 86 -5.06 8.69 -1.66
C VAL A 86 -3.85 8.53 -2.57
N LEU A 87 -3.34 9.62 -3.13
CA LEU A 87 -2.18 9.63 -4.05
C LEU A 87 -0.83 9.56 -3.32
N LEU A 88 -0.74 10.08 -2.10
CA LEU A 88 0.46 10.14 -1.29
C LEU A 88 1.27 8.83 -1.22
N PRO A 89 0.69 7.65 -0.94
CA PRO A 89 1.45 6.40 -0.92
C PRO A 89 2.08 6.05 -2.27
N PHE A 90 1.41 6.36 -3.39
CA PHE A 90 1.95 6.12 -4.72
C PHE A 90 3.12 7.07 -5.02
N VAL A 91 2.97 8.36 -4.68
CA VAL A 91 4.04 9.35 -4.86
C VAL A 91 5.26 8.97 -4.03
N LEU A 92 5.08 8.60 -2.76
CA LEU A 92 6.17 8.16 -1.89
C LEU A 92 6.83 6.88 -2.38
N PHE A 93 6.06 5.94 -2.92
CA PHE A 93 6.60 4.70 -3.48
C PHE A 93 7.49 4.98 -4.70
N PHE A 94 7.02 5.77 -5.67
CA PHE A 94 7.82 6.13 -6.84
C PHE A 94 9.06 6.97 -6.47
N LEU A 95 8.93 7.90 -5.52
CA LEU A 95 10.05 8.67 -5.03
C LEU A 95 11.11 7.77 -4.36
N GLY A 96 10.66 6.85 -3.49
CA GLY A 96 11.54 5.90 -2.82
C GLY A 96 12.25 4.96 -3.79
N LEU A 97 11.53 4.44 -4.80
CA LEU A 97 12.13 3.63 -5.86
C LEU A 97 13.17 4.42 -6.67
N GLY A 98 12.86 5.66 -7.05
CA GLY A 98 13.79 6.53 -7.79
C GLY A 98 15.08 6.80 -7.00
N ILE A 99 14.95 7.11 -5.71
CA ILE A 99 16.10 7.30 -4.81
C ILE A 99 16.89 5.99 -4.68
N PHE A 100 16.22 4.85 -4.47
CA PHE A 100 16.86 3.56 -4.39
C PHE A 100 17.67 3.24 -5.66
N MET A 101 17.08 3.41 -6.85
CA MET A 101 17.77 3.19 -8.12
C MET A 101 18.97 4.12 -8.30
N LEU A 102 18.85 5.40 -7.94
CA LEU A 102 19.95 6.37 -8.01
C LEU A 102 21.11 5.97 -7.10
N ILE A 103 20.82 5.56 -5.85
CA ILE A 103 21.85 5.06 -4.92
C ILE A 103 22.53 3.81 -5.48
N MET A 104 21.76 2.88 -6.05
CA MET A 104 22.30 1.67 -6.66
C MET A 104 23.22 2.01 -7.83
N MET A 105 22.85 2.96 -8.69
CA MET A 105 23.68 3.42 -9.81
C MET A 105 24.99 4.08 -9.33
N ILE A 106 24.95 4.86 -8.25
CA ILE A 106 26.15 5.52 -7.71
C ILE A 106 27.11 4.52 -7.07
N LYS A 107 26.59 3.53 -6.32
CA LYS A 107 27.44 2.55 -5.61
C LYS A 107 27.96 1.43 -6.49
N TYR A 108 27.16 0.96 -7.44
CA TYR A 108 27.45 -0.21 -8.26
C TYR A 108 27.61 0.13 -9.76
N GLY A 109 27.61 1.42 -10.11
CA GLY A 109 27.95 1.87 -11.45
C GLY A 109 29.40 1.55 -11.84
N PRO A 110 29.72 1.58 -13.14
CA PRO A 110 31.07 1.29 -13.61
C PRO A 110 32.06 2.27 -12.96
N LYS A 111 33.02 1.73 -12.21
CA LYS A 111 34.12 2.55 -11.66
C LYS A 111 34.89 3.17 -12.84
N PRO A 112 35.28 4.46 -12.76
CA PRO A 112 36.10 5.06 -13.79
C PRO A 112 37.41 4.26 -13.92
N PRO A 113 37.93 4.08 -15.15
CA PRO A 113 39.17 3.37 -15.38
C PRO A 113 40.26 4.00 -14.51
N GLN A 114 40.89 3.18 -13.68
CA GLN A 114 42.03 3.60 -12.88
C GLN A 114 43.17 3.90 -13.85
N ILE A 115 43.45 5.18 -14.09
CA ILE A 115 44.64 5.59 -14.85
C ILE A 115 45.84 5.29 -13.95
N SER A 116 46.55 4.21 -14.26
CA SER A 116 47.80 3.83 -13.60
C SER A 116 48.84 4.92 -13.86
N SER A 117 49.09 5.80 -12.89
CA SER A 117 50.28 6.64 -12.92
C SER A 117 51.50 5.78 -12.57
N ASN A 118 52.20 5.31 -13.61
CA ASN A 118 53.61 4.96 -13.49
C ASN A 118 54.46 6.24 -13.63
#